data_AF-A0A1L7XP39-F1
#
_entry.id   AF-A0A1L7XP39-F1
#
_cell.length_a   1.000
_cell.length_b   1.000
_cell.length_c   1.000
_cell.angle_alpha   90.00
_cell.angle_beta   90.00
_cell.angle_gamma   90.00
#
_symmetry.space_group_name_H-M   'P 1'
#
loop_
_entity.id
_entity.type
_entity.pdbx_description
1 polymer ?
#
loop_
_entity_poly.entity_id
_entity_poly.type
_entity_poly.pdbx_seq_one_letter_code
_entity_poly.pdbx_strand_id
1 'polypeptide(L)'
;MASQLKYENVHLDDQDDSSTTEVEESLMGDEKQMHGEEFRERYTRKSKRKTCISMLKEARWFLDTILLLVIVVLLLRLQSQKDIPKTSEHEVGGDLTGVGPHFSTQVQTFHVNQTFAPYNTSEFFREEVLIAWNELMPHGIGFQWVNDTHRYHDLPHPIIWPNKTVFTTSMTHQLHCLFAIVETYSGMTSNTTLPEDHHWHMIHCFDYMRQAIMCSADMALEGLETTFPDHNGGSDGWDSKHICRDYSQVINYLEDVRAYDDQQIY
;
A
#
# COMPACT_ATOMS: atom_id res chain seq x y z
N MET A 1 -16.04 9.78 33.79
CA MET A 1 -16.27 11.20 33.43
C MET A 1 -15.92 11.34 31.97
N ALA A 2 -16.93 11.55 31.11
CA ALA A 2 -16.75 11.61 29.66
C ALA A 2 -16.38 13.04 29.24
N SER A 3 -15.26 13.23 28.56
CA SER A 3 -14.89 14.52 27.96
C SER A 3 -15.40 14.57 26.52
N GLN A 4 -16.44 15.37 26.32
CA GLN A 4 -16.93 15.77 25.00
C GLN A 4 -15.93 16.72 24.33
N LEU A 5 -15.57 16.43 23.08
CA LEU A 5 -14.88 17.37 22.20
C LEU A 5 -15.86 18.47 21.79
N LYS A 6 -15.50 19.72 22.09
CA LYS A 6 -16.26 20.93 21.77
C LYS A 6 -15.61 21.58 20.54
N TYR A 7 -16.24 21.46 19.37
CA TYR A 7 -15.91 22.30 18.22
C TYR A 7 -16.93 23.42 18.14
N GLU A 8 -16.45 24.65 18.35
CA GLU A 8 -17.21 25.89 18.24
C GLU A 8 -16.50 26.73 17.17
N ASN A 9 -17.17 26.92 16.03
CA ASN A 9 -17.27 28.20 15.30
C ASN A 9 -17.99 27.97 13.96
N VAL A 10 -19.26 28.35 13.95
CA VAL A 10 -20.10 28.56 12.78
C VAL A 10 -19.95 30.03 12.40
N HIS A 11 -19.61 30.32 11.15
CA HIS A 11 -19.91 31.61 10.53
C HIS A 11 -20.95 31.36 9.44
N LEU A 12 -22.16 31.83 9.68
CA LEU A 12 -23.21 31.98 8.69
C LEU A 12 -22.96 33.30 7.95
N ASP A 13 -23.08 33.29 6.63
CA ASP A 13 -23.58 34.44 5.89
C ASP A 13 -24.37 33.93 4.67
N ASP A 14 -25.50 34.60 4.46
CA ASP A 14 -26.66 34.24 3.66
C ASP A 14 -26.50 34.45 2.14
N GLN A 15 -27.51 33.95 1.42
CA GLN A 15 -28.02 34.36 0.09
C GLN A 15 -27.29 33.85 -1.17
N ASP A 16 -27.93 32.96 -1.93
CA ASP A 16 -29.00 33.37 -2.87
C ASP A 16 -29.76 32.19 -3.48
N ASP A 17 -31.08 32.35 -3.52
CA ASP A 17 -32.09 31.48 -4.12
C ASP A 17 -31.99 31.44 -5.65
N SER A 18 -32.09 30.24 -6.23
CA SER A 18 -32.87 30.06 -7.48
C SER A 18 -33.23 28.59 -7.72
N SER A 19 -34.35 28.18 -7.12
CA SER A 19 -35.16 27.07 -7.61
C SER A 19 -36.06 27.59 -8.73
N THR A 20 -35.97 27.00 -9.93
CA THR A 20 -37.02 27.15 -10.95
C THR A 20 -37.46 25.76 -11.39
N THR A 21 -38.64 25.38 -10.92
CA THR A 21 -39.41 24.24 -11.42
C THR A 21 -40.49 24.82 -12.34
N GLU A 22 -40.40 24.59 -13.64
CA GLU A 22 -41.47 24.96 -14.57
C GLU A 22 -42.46 23.79 -14.67
N VAL A 23 -43.61 23.97 -14.02
CA VAL A 23 -44.83 23.18 -14.20
C VAL A 23 -45.72 23.97 -15.16
N GLU A 24 -45.90 23.53 -16.40
CA GLU A 24 -46.88 24.13 -17.30
C GLU A 24 -48.28 23.58 -16.97
N GLU A 25 -49.06 24.44 -16.33
CA GLU A 25 -50.48 24.31 -16.03
C GLU A 25 -51.30 24.44 -17.32
N SER A 26 -51.97 23.36 -17.70
CA SER A 26 -53.10 23.41 -18.65
C SER A 26 -54.35 23.83 -17.89
N LEU A 27 -55.02 24.92 -18.30
CA LEU A 27 -56.49 25.12 -18.25
C LEU A 27 -56.87 26.61 -18.50
N MET A 28 -58.12 26.81 -18.95
CA MET A 28 -58.79 28.05 -19.40
C MET A 28 -58.53 28.38 -20.88
N GLY A 29 -59.51 28.54 -21.75
CA GLY A 29 -60.95 28.69 -21.61
C GLY A 29 -61.42 29.32 -22.93
N ASP A 30 -62.36 28.67 -23.59
CA ASP A 30 -62.98 29.05 -24.84
C ASP A 30 -63.71 30.41 -24.70
N GLU A 31 -63.59 31.32 -25.68
CA GLU A 31 -64.70 32.17 -26.17
C GLU A 31 -64.29 33.14 -27.32
N LYS A 32 -64.92 32.90 -28.48
CA LYS A 32 -65.53 33.85 -29.46
C LYS A 32 -64.70 34.92 -30.19
N GLN A 33 -64.48 34.64 -31.48
CA GLN A 33 -65.10 35.31 -32.65
C GLN A 33 -64.87 36.83 -32.85
N MET A 34 -64.12 37.22 -33.91
CA MET A 34 -64.55 38.07 -35.06
C MET A 34 -63.34 38.54 -35.92
N HIS A 35 -63.56 38.64 -37.24
CA HIS A 35 -62.66 39.13 -38.32
C HIS A 35 -61.50 38.20 -38.72
N GLY A 36 -61.43 37.63 -39.92
CA GLY A 36 -61.85 38.14 -41.22
C GLY A 36 -60.68 38.89 -41.87
N GLU A 37 -59.95 38.18 -42.74
CA GLU A 37 -58.92 38.71 -43.65
C GLU A 37 -57.54 39.08 -43.08
N GLU A 38 -56.84 38.14 -42.44
CA GLU A 38 -55.36 38.20 -42.37
C GLU A 38 -54.73 36.79 -42.25
N PHE A 39 -55.31 35.82 -42.95
CA PHE A 39 -54.95 34.40 -42.86
C PHE A 39 -54.04 33.96 -44.01
N ARG A 40 -52.84 34.56 -44.18
CA ARG A 40 -51.82 33.94 -45.06
C ARG A 40 -50.34 34.23 -44.83
N GLU A 41 -49.94 34.93 -43.77
CA GLU A 41 -48.49 35.20 -43.54
C GLU A 41 -47.91 34.71 -42.20
N ARG A 42 -48.73 34.21 -41.26
CA ARG A 42 -48.24 33.81 -39.92
C ARG A 42 -47.89 32.33 -39.74
N TYR A 43 -48.03 31.50 -40.79
CA TYR A 43 -47.80 30.04 -40.67
C TYR A 43 -46.34 29.59 -40.90
N THR A 44 -45.45 30.45 -41.42
CA THR A 44 -44.08 30.03 -41.76
C THR A 44 -43.04 30.26 -40.65
N ARG A 45 -43.36 31.06 -39.61
CA ARG A 45 -42.40 31.42 -38.54
C ARG A 45 -42.42 30.49 -37.32
N LYS A 46 -43.54 29.80 -37.03
CA LYS A 46 -43.65 28.81 -35.93
C LYS A 46 -43.00 27.46 -36.27
N SER A 47 -42.87 27.12 -37.55
CA SER A 47 -42.29 25.85 -38.02
C SER A 47 -40.79 25.77 -37.69
N LYS A 48 -40.03 26.83 -37.97
CA LYS A 48 -38.56 26.84 -37.79
C LYS A 48 -38.10 26.70 -36.33
N ARG A 49 -38.85 27.26 -35.37
CA ARG A 49 -38.55 27.13 -33.92
C ARG A 49 -38.75 25.70 -33.41
N LYS A 50 -39.82 25.03 -33.85
CA LYS A 50 -40.09 23.62 -33.52
C LYS A 50 -39.02 22.69 -34.11
N THR A 51 -38.60 22.95 -35.35
CA THR A 51 -37.51 22.19 -36.00
C THR A 51 -36.18 22.39 -35.28
N CYS A 52 -35.83 23.62 -34.87
CA CYS A 52 -34.58 23.91 -34.15
C CYS A 52 -34.53 23.24 -32.77
N ILE A 53 -35.64 23.26 -32.01
CA ILE A 53 -35.73 22.56 -30.71
C ILE A 53 -35.66 21.03 -30.89
N SER A 54 -36.27 20.49 -31.94
CA SER A 54 -36.16 19.06 -32.27
C SER A 54 -34.72 18.68 -32.61
N MET A 55 -34.01 19.49 -33.39
CA MET A 55 -32.59 19.24 -33.73
C MET A 55 -31.68 19.36 -32.50
N LEU A 56 -31.95 20.28 -31.58
CA LEU A 56 -31.20 20.40 -30.32
C LEU A 56 -31.46 19.22 -29.38
N LYS A 57 -32.68 18.66 -29.35
CA LYS A 57 -33.01 17.44 -28.59
C LYS A 57 -32.32 16.21 -29.17
N GLU A 58 -32.32 16.06 -30.49
CA GLU A 58 -31.58 14.99 -31.17
C GLU A 58 -30.07 15.12 -30.91
N ALA A 59 -29.51 16.32 -31.08
CA ALA A 59 -28.10 16.59 -30.80
C ALA A 59 -27.72 16.30 -29.33
N ARG A 60 -28.62 16.61 -28.38
CA ARG A 60 -28.44 16.26 -26.97
C ARG A 60 -28.43 14.75 -26.76
N TRP A 61 -29.32 14.01 -27.41
CA TRP A 61 -29.34 12.54 -27.32
C TRP A 61 -28.09 11.90 -27.93
N PHE A 62 -27.59 12.44 -29.04
CA PHE A 62 -26.29 12.05 -29.61
C PHE A 62 -25.11 12.38 -28.67
N LEU A 63 -25.13 13.54 -28.03
CA LEU A 63 -24.09 13.94 -27.08
C LEU A 63 -24.11 13.05 -25.82
N ASP A 64 -25.29 12.78 -25.27
CA ASP A 64 -25.47 11.93 -24.09
C ASP A 64 -25.06 10.48 -24.38
N THR A 65 -25.37 9.95 -25.56
CA THR A 65 -24.95 8.60 -25.98
C THR A 65 -23.45 8.49 -26.23
N ILE A 66 -22.83 9.50 -26.84
CA ILE A 66 -21.37 9.58 -26.99
C ILE A 66 -20.69 9.65 -25.63
N LEU A 67 -21.18 10.50 -24.73
CA LEU A 67 -20.63 10.63 -23.37
C LEU A 67 -20.76 9.32 -22.59
N LEU A 68 -21.91 8.64 -22.68
CA LEU A 68 -22.10 7.33 -22.05
C LEU A 68 -21.13 6.29 -22.60
N LEU A 69 -20.92 6.24 -23.92
CA LEU A 69 -19.96 5.33 -24.55
C LEU A 69 -18.52 5.63 -24.09
N VAL A 70 -18.15 6.90 -24.00
CA VAL A 70 -16.84 7.30 -23.46
C VAL A 70 -16.69 6.83 -22.01
N ILE A 71 -17.69 7.04 -21.16
CA ILE A 71 -17.69 6.55 -19.77
C ILE A 71 -17.53 5.03 -19.72
N VAL A 72 -18.29 4.28 -20.53
CA VAL A 72 -18.18 2.82 -20.58
C VAL A 72 -16.79 2.38 -21.05
N VAL A 73 -16.21 3.01 -22.08
CA VAL A 73 -14.84 2.72 -22.53
C VAL A 73 -13.81 3.03 -21.46
N LEU A 74 -13.97 4.15 -20.73
CA LEU A 74 -13.09 4.51 -19.62
C LEU A 74 -13.21 3.50 -18.46
N LEU A 75 -14.42 3.04 -18.13
CA LEU A 75 -14.65 2.03 -17.12
C LEU A 75 -14.07 0.67 -17.52
N LEU A 76 -14.22 0.26 -18.78
CA LEU A 76 -13.62 -0.97 -19.32
C LEU A 76 -12.09 -0.89 -19.33
N ARG A 77 -11.52 0.26 -19.70
CA ARG A 77 -10.07 0.49 -19.59
C ARG A 77 -9.61 0.44 -18.15
N LEU A 78 -10.30 1.09 -17.22
CA LEU A 78 -9.96 1.10 -15.80
C LEU A 78 -10.05 -0.32 -15.19
N GLN A 79 -11.05 -1.11 -15.58
CA GLN A 79 -11.17 -2.50 -15.16
C GLN A 79 -10.08 -3.39 -15.77
N SER A 80 -9.71 -3.16 -17.03
CA SER A 80 -8.61 -3.85 -17.70
C SER A 80 -7.23 -3.41 -17.17
N GLN A 81 -7.13 -2.23 -16.56
CA GLN A 81 -5.89 -1.71 -15.97
C GLN A 81 -5.62 -2.25 -14.56
N LYS A 82 -6.49 -3.11 -14.02
CA LYS A 82 -6.22 -3.91 -12.81
C LYS A 82 -5.23 -5.04 -13.09
N ASP A 83 -4.29 -4.85 -14.01
CA ASP A 83 -3.19 -5.78 -14.18
C ASP A 83 -2.32 -5.69 -12.92
N ILE A 84 -2.22 -6.80 -12.21
CA ILE A 84 -1.33 -6.91 -11.05
C ILE A 84 0.09 -6.62 -11.56
N PRO A 85 0.83 -5.68 -10.95
CA PRO A 85 2.21 -5.41 -11.34
C PRO A 85 3.02 -6.69 -11.36
N LYS A 86 3.94 -6.83 -12.31
CA LYS A 86 4.80 -8.03 -12.36
C LYS A 86 6.01 -7.91 -11.44
N THR A 87 6.47 -6.69 -11.21
CA THR A 87 7.66 -6.34 -10.42
C THR A 87 7.27 -5.45 -9.25
N SER A 88 8.14 -5.39 -8.24
CA SER A 88 7.99 -4.50 -7.08
C SER A 88 8.74 -3.16 -7.21
N GLU A 89 9.17 -2.81 -8.42
CA GLU A 89 10.03 -1.65 -8.70
C GLU A 89 9.49 -0.31 -8.17
N HIS A 90 8.17 -0.15 -8.14
CA HIS A 90 7.50 1.08 -7.70
C HIS A 90 6.79 0.92 -6.36
N GLU A 91 7.12 -0.12 -5.59
CA GLU A 91 6.58 -0.35 -4.26
C GLU A 91 7.54 0.13 -3.17
N VAL A 92 6.97 0.63 -2.07
CA VAL A 92 7.76 0.91 -0.86
C VAL A 92 8.42 -0.39 -0.38
N GLY A 93 9.74 -0.30 -0.13
CA GLY A 93 10.56 -1.47 0.23
C GLY A 93 10.68 -2.53 -0.87
N GLY A 94 10.23 -2.26 -2.10
CA GLY A 94 10.38 -3.13 -3.25
C GLY A 94 11.77 -3.06 -3.87
N ASP A 95 12.00 -3.87 -4.89
CA ASP A 95 13.26 -3.90 -5.62
C ASP A 95 13.23 -2.99 -6.84
N LEU A 96 13.89 -1.83 -6.73
CA LEU A 96 14.03 -0.84 -7.80
C LEU A 96 14.72 -1.42 -9.06
N THR A 97 15.47 -2.51 -8.95
CA THR A 97 16.23 -3.04 -10.10
C THR A 97 15.37 -3.80 -11.10
N GLY A 98 14.13 -4.15 -10.70
CA GLY A 98 13.20 -4.93 -11.49
C GLY A 98 13.41 -6.45 -11.43
N VAL A 99 14.31 -6.94 -10.57
CA VAL A 99 14.52 -8.39 -10.35
C VAL A 99 13.40 -8.98 -9.50
N GLY A 100 13.02 -8.29 -8.43
CA GLY A 100 12.02 -8.73 -7.47
C GLY A 100 10.59 -8.63 -8.00
N PRO A 101 9.77 -9.68 -7.85
CA PRO A 101 8.38 -9.66 -8.30
C PRO A 101 7.52 -8.80 -7.39
N HIS A 102 6.30 -8.50 -7.86
CA HIS A 102 5.24 -8.03 -6.99
C HIS A 102 4.80 -9.14 -6.03
N PHE A 103 4.57 -8.78 -4.77
CA PHE A 103 3.98 -9.67 -3.78
C PHE A 103 2.64 -9.11 -3.32
N SER A 104 1.66 -10.00 -3.09
CA SER A 104 0.40 -9.56 -2.49
C SER A 104 0.63 -9.08 -1.05
N THR A 105 -0.28 -8.24 -0.56
CA THR A 105 -0.22 -7.72 0.82
C THR A 105 -1.29 -8.35 1.70
N GLN A 106 -1.00 -8.42 3.00
CA GLN A 106 -1.90 -8.91 4.03
C GLN A 106 -1.86 -7.97 5.24
N VAL A 107 -2.99 -7.88 5.94
CA VAL A 107 -3.04 -7.16 7.22
C VAL A 107 -2.48 -8.07 8.30
N GLN A 108 -1.43 -7.62 8.97
CA GLN A 108 -0.83 -8.33 10.10
C GLN A 108 -1.10 -7.56 11.39
N THR A 109 -1.44 -8.27 12.45
CA THR A 109 -1.45 -7.73 13.81
C THR A 109 -0.19 -8.18 14.52
N PHE A 110 0.51 -7.25 15.15
CA PHE A 110 1.73 -7.56 15.89
C PHE A 110 1.41 -8.05 17.30
N HIS A 111 2.10 -9.10 17.70
CA HIS A 111 1.98 -9.74 19.00
C HIS A 111 3.37 -10.00 19.56
N VAL A 112 3.51 -9.85 20.87
CA VAL A 112 4.74 -10.23 21.57
C VAL A 112 4.99 -11.73 21.39
N ASN A 113 6.22 -12.08 20.97
CA ASN A 113 6.67 -13.47 20.87
C ASN A 113 8.07 -13.59 21.48
N GLN A 114 8.14 -14.17 22.68
CA GLN A 114 9.38 -14.30 23.45
C GLN A 114 10.26 -15.48 22.99
N THR A 115 9.86 -16.22 21.96
CA THR A 115 10.68 -17.30 21.39
C THR A 115 11.99 -16.75 20.85
N PHE A 116 11.95 -15.60 20.16
CA PHE A 116 13.10 -15.03 19.46
C PHE A 116 14.01 -14.19 20.37
N ALA A 117 13.48 -13.66 21.47
CA ALA A 117 14.21 -12.89 22.47
C ALA A 117 13.66 -13.20 23.87
N PRO A 118 14.11 -14.31 24.50
CA PRO A 118 13.65 -14.70 25.84
C PRO A 118 14.07 -13.68 26.90
N TYR A 119 13.22 -13.47 27.92
CA TYR A 119 13.57 -12.60 29.06
C TYR A 119 14.82 -13.07 29.81
N ASN A 120 14.95 -14.38 30.00
CA ASN A 120 16.19 -14.97 30.49
C ASN A 120 17.17 -15.11 29.31
N THR A 121 18.09 -14.16 29.20
CA THR A 121 18.99 -14.06 28.04
C THR A 121 19.93 -15.25 27.88
N SER A 122 20.19 -16.02 28.94
CA SER A 122 20.94 -17.27 28.83
C SER A 122 20.23 -18.34 27.99
N GLU A 123 18.89 -18.26 27.87
CA GLU A 123 18.07 -19.20 27.09
C GLU A 123 18.11 -18.93 25.59
N PHE A 124 18.57 -17.75 25.16
CA PHE A 124 18.71 -17.41 23.74
C PHE A 124 19.59 -18.43 22.98
N PHE A 125 20.62 -18.96 23.64
CA PHE A 125 21.57 -19.90 23.06
C PHE A 125 21.07 -21.35 23.07
N ARG A 126 19.82 -21.61 23.46
CA ARG A 126 19.22 -22.95 23.38
C ARG A 126 18.93 -23.29 21.92
N GLU A 127 19.11 -24.55 21.57
CA GLU A 127 18.90 -25.07 20.22
C GLU A 127 17.52 -24.72 19.66
N GLU A 128 16.46 -24.81 20.47
CA GLU A 128 15.10 -24.45 20.07
C GLU A 128 14.92 -22.98 19.64
N VAL A 129 15.63 -22.04 20.29
CA VAL A 129 15.58 -20.62 19.95
C VAL A 129 16.35 -20.37 18.65
N LEU A 130 17.53 -20.96 18.52
CA LEU A 130 18.35 -20.84 17.30
C LEU A 130 17.67 -21.47 16.08
N ILE A 131 16.97 -22.60 16.25
CA ILE A 131 16.15 -23.21 15.21
C ILE A 131 15.02 -22.27 14.80
N ALA A 132 14.29 -21.68 15.76
CA ALA A 132 13.22 -20.74 15.45
C ALA A 132 13.74 -19.55 14.61
N TRP A 133 14.93 -19.03 14.93
CA TRP A 133 15.58 -18.00 14.12
C TRP A 133 15.95 -18.47 12.71
N ASN A 134 16.48 -19.69 12.56
CA ASN A 134 16.75 -20.27 11.25
C ASN A 134 15.48 -20.44 10.41
N GLU A 135 14.36 -20.82 11.04
CA GLU A 135 13.05 -20.98 10.37
C GLU A 135 12.45 -19.66 9.85
N LEU A 136 12.90 -18.50 10.36
CA LEU A 136 12.54 -17.21 9.78
C LEU A 136 13.18 -16.99 8.41
N MET A 137 14.33 -17.61 8.15
CA MET A 137 15.11 -17.43 6.93
C MET A 137 14.67 -18.44 5.86
N PRO A 138 14.61 -18.03 4.57
CA PRO A 138 14.43 -18.99 3.49
C PRO A 138 15.67 -19.89 3.36
N HIS A 139 15.52 -21.08 2.77
CA HIS A 139 16.67 -21.82 2.26
C HIS A 139 17.48 -20.94 1.27
N GLY A 140 18.80 -20.91 1.46
CA GLY A 140 19.73 -19.98 0.80
C GLY A 140 19.86 -18.61 1.47
N ILE A 141 19.18 -18.39 2.62
CA ILE A 141 19.20 -17.19 3.48
C ILE A 141 19.03 -15.84 2.74
N GLY A 142 18.39 -15.89 1.57
CA GLY A 142 18.11 -14.74 0.72
C GLY A 142 19.23 -14.32 -0.23
N PHE A 143 20.31 -15.10 -0.35
CA PHE A 143 21.27 -14.92 -1.44
C PHE A 143 20.66 -15.50 -2.72
N GLN A 144 20.42 -14.64 -3.69
CA GLN A 144 19.77 -14.96 -4.95
C GLN A 144 20.77 -14.97 -6.09
N TRP A 145 20.66 -15.98 -6.96
CA TRP A 145 21.38 -16.00 -8.23
C TRP A 145 20.58 -15.25 -9.29
N VAL A 146 21.11 -14.11 -9.73
CA VAL A 146 20.48 -13.30 -10.78
C VAL A 146 21.19 -13.55 -12.10
N ASN A 147 20.51 -14.24 -13.01
CA ASN A 147 20.97 -14.43 -14.39
C ASN A 147 20.56 -13.24 -15.28
N ASP A 148 21.10 -13.18 -16.50
CA ASP A 148 20.73 -12.17 -17.51
C ASP A 148 20.71 -10.72 -16.98
N THR A 149 21.72 -10.35 -16.20
CA THR A 149 21.79 -9.06 -15.48
C THR A 149 21.60 -7.83 -16.36
N HIS A 150 21.90 -7.93 -17.66
CA HIS A 150 21.67 -6.90 -18.67
C HIS A 150 20.20 -6.50 -18.85
N ARG A 151 19.24 -7.28 -18.32
CA ARG A 151 17.80 -7.00 -18.37
C ARG A 151 17.33 -6.08 -17.24
N TYR A 152 18.16 -5.87 -16.23
CA TYR A 152 17.86 -5.10 -15.04
C TYR A 152 18.71 -3.84 -15.01
N HIS A 153 18.28 -2.86 -14.22
CA HIS A 153 18.99 -1.60 -14.04
C HIS A 153 19.32 -1.37 -12.57
N ASP A 154 20.25 -0.46 -12.30
CA ASP A 154 20.60 -0.03 -10.94
C ASP A 154 20.99 -1.17 -9.97
N LEU A 155 21.43 -2.31 -10.51
CA LEU A 155 21.97 -3.42 -9.71
C LEU A 155 23.19 -2.93 -8.92
N PRO A 156 23.29 -3.28 -7.62
CA PRO A 156 24.49 -2.98 -6.85
C PRO A 156 25.69 -3.78 -7.35
N HIS A 157 26.85 -3.60 -6.73
CA HIS A 157 27.99 -4.48 -6.99
C HIS A 157 27.66 -5.89 -6.48
N PRO A 158 27.85 -6.94 -7.31
CA PRO A 158 27.51 -8.29 -6.91
C PRO A 158 28.43 -8.81 -5.81
N ILE A 159 27.90 -9.73 -5.02
CA ILE A 159 28.65 -10.46 -4.01
C ILE A 159 29.66 -11.36 -4.73
N ILE A 160 30.88 -11.44 -4.20
CA ILE A 160 31.94 -12.28 -4.77
C ILE A 160 31.51 -13.74 -4.63
N TRP A 161 31.19 -14.36 -5.76
CA TRP A 161 30.73 -15.74 -5.80
C TRP A 161 31.34 -16.50 -6.98
N PRO A 162 31.72 -17.78 -6.81
CA PRO A 162 32.19 -18.59 -7.94
C PRO A 162 31.07 -18.82 -8.96
N ASN A 163 31.31 -18.42 -10.21
CA ASN A 163 30.48 -18.75 -11.38
C ASN A 163 28.99 -18.29 -11.33
N LYS A 164 28.61 -17.43 -10.39
CA LYS A 164 27.26 -16.88 -10.26
C LYS A 164 27.33 -15.39 -10.00
N THR A 165 26.36 -14.64 -10.51
CA THR A 165 26.14 -13.26 -10.07
C THR A 165 25.12 -13.30 -8.93
N VAL A 166 25.59 -12.99 -7.73
CA VAL A 166 24.81 -13.17 -6.51
C VAL A 166 24.55 -11.83 -5.85
N PHE A 167 23.32 -11.67 -5.38
CA PHE A 167 22.87 -10.54 -4.57
C PHE A 167 22.15 -11.08 -3.34
N THR A 168 21.95 -10.26 -2.33
CA THR A 168 21.11 -10.62 -1.18
C THR A 168 19.97 -9.62 -1.05
N THR A 169 18.83 -10.06 -0.52
CA THR A 169 17.70 -9.15 -0.30
C THR A 169 17.84 -8.37 0.99
N SER A 170 17.34 -7.13 0.99
CA SER A 170 17.38 -6.30 2.20
C SER A 170 16.58 -6.92 3.34
N MET A 171 15.47 -7.60 3.08
CA MET A 171 14.66 -8.25 4.11
C MET A 171 15.46 -9.29 4.91
N THR A 172 16.14 -10.22 4.24
CA THR A 172 16.93 -11.26 4.91
C THR A 172 18.17 -10.69 5.61
N HIS A 173 18.78 -9.63 5.05
CA HIS A 173 19.88 -8.94 5.72
C HIS A 173 19.42 -8.19 6.99
N GLN A 174 18.25 -7.54 6.96
CA GLN A 174 17.65 -6.92 8.15
C GLN A 174 17.37 -7.95 9.26
N LEU A 175 16.87 -9.14 8.92
CA LEU A 175 16.66 -10.22 9.88
C LEU A 175 17.98 -10.71 10.49
N HIS A 176 19.02 -10.91 9.67
CA HIS A 176 20.36 -11.27 10.16
C HIS A 176 20.94 -10.18 11.09
N CYS A 177 20.79 -8.91 10.74
CA CYS A 177 21.20 -7.80 11.60
C CYS A 177 20.46 -7.82 12.95
N LEU A 178 19.15 -8.09 12.94
CA LEU A 178 18.38 -8.19 14.17
C LEU A 178 18.84 -9.38 15.04
N PHE A 179 19.10 -10.54 14.42
CA PHE A 179 19.69 -11.70 15.11
C PHE A 179 21.00 -11.34 15.82
N ALA A 180 21.95 -10.72 15.09
CA ALA A 180 23.25 -10.34 15.66
C ALA A 180 23.12 -9.36 16.85
N ILE A 181 22.14 -8.45 16.79
CA ILE A 181 21.85 -7.53 17.91
C ILE A 181 21.36 -8.30 19.14
N VAL A 182 20.41 -9.22 18.95
CA VAL A 182 19.84 -10.02 20.05
C VAL A 182 20.88 -10.99 20.63
N GLU A 183 21.69 -11.62 19.78
CA GLU A 183 22.80 -12.49 20.18
C GLU A 183 23.81 -11.72 21.04
N THR A 184 24.23 -10.55 20.58
CA THR A 184 25.21 -9.73 21.29
C THR A 184 24.66 -9.26 22.64
N TYR A 185 23.42 -8.76 22.68
CA TYR A 185 22.76 -8.39 23.94
C TYR A 185 22.65 -9.57 24.89
N SER A 186 22.26 -10.73 24.37
CA SER A 186 22.07 -11.94 25.18
C SER A 186 23.41 -12.41 25.76
N GLY A 187 24.45 -12.49 24.94
CA GLY A 187 25.76 -12.95 25.40
C GLY A 187 26.42 -11.98 26.40
N MET A 188 26.25 -10.67 26.22
CA MET A 188 26.73 -9.68 27.19
C MET A 188 26.05 -9.84 28.57
N THR A 189 24.75 -10.12 28.59
CA THR A 189 23.97 -10.19 29.84
C THR A 189 24.02 -11.57 30.51
N SER A 190 24.25 -12.64 29.76
CA SER A 190 24.42 -14.00 30.27
C SER A 190 25.88 -14.40 30.48
N ASN A 191 26.84 -13.51 30.18
CA ASN A 191 28.28 -13.79 30.22
C ASN A 191 28.70 -14.98 29.32
N THR A 192 28.07 -15.08 28.15
CA THR A 192 28.43 -16.03 27.09
C THR A 192 29.51 -15.45 26.19
N THR A 193 30.42 -16.28 25.69
CA THR A 193 31.44 -15.85 24.72
C THR A 193 30.79 -15.34 23.44
N LEU A 194 31.21 -14.16 22.98
CA LEU A 194 30.71 -13.53 21.76
C LEU A 194 31.70 -13.69 20.61
N PRO A 195 31.24 -13.61 19.35
CA PRO A 195 32.11 -13.50 18.17
C PRO A 195 33.09 -12.33 18.30
N GLU A 196 34.30 -12.47 17.76
CA GLU A 196 35.35 -11.43 17.88
C GLU A 196 34.91 -10.08 17.29
N ASP A 197 34.09 -10.12 16.24
CA ASP A 197 33.60 -8.96 15.50
C ASP A 197 32.27 -8.39 16.02
N HIS A 198 31.72 -8.90 17.13
CA HIS A 198 30.42 -8.46 17.69
C HIS A 198 30.30 -6.94 17.80
N HIS A 199 31.37 -6.23 18.20
CA HIS A 199 31.35 -4.78 18.31
C HIS A 199 31.14 -4.09 16.94
N TRP A 200 31.84 -4.55 15.91
CA TRP A 200 31.69 -4.00 14.56
C TRP A 200 30.29 -4.30 14.01
N HIS A 201 29.82 -5.54 14.18
CA HIS A 201 28.48 -5.96 13.78
C HIS A 201 27.41 -5.11 14.45
N MET A 202 27.51 -4.83 15.75
CA MET A 202 26.54 -3.97 16.45
C MET A 202 26.45 -2.56 15.86
N ILE A 203 27.59 -1.89 15.65
CA ILE A 203 27.60 -0.52 15.11
C ILE A 203 27.04 -0.49 13.69
N HIS A 204 27.40 -1.48 12.86
CA HIS A 204 26.87 -1.63 11.51
C HIS A 204 25.35 -1.89 11.51
N CYS A 205 24.89 -2.87 12.30
CA CYS A 205 23.50 -3.29 12.37
C CYS A 205 22.60 -2.18 12.91
N PHE A 206 23.05 -1.40 13.91
CA PHE A 206 22.26 -0.27 14.41
C PHE A 206 22.00 0.78 13.35
N ASP A 207 23.02 1.18 12.58
CA ASP A 207 22.82 2.17 11.52
C ASP A 207 22.01 1.59 10.35
N TYR A 208 22.25 0.33 9.99
CA TYR A 208 21.49 -0.34 8.93
C TYR A 208 19.99 -0.45 9.29
N MET A 209 19.66 -0.92 10.49
CA MET A 209 18.27 -1.03 10.95
C MET A 209 17.59 0.33 11.07
N ARG A 210 18.31 1.37 11.52
CA ARG A 210 17.80 2.75 11.51
C ARG A 210 17.40 3.19 10.10
N GLN A 211 18.26 2.93 9.11
CA GLN A 211 17.97 3.27 7.72
C GLN A 211 16.80 2.46 7.15
N ALA A 212 16.71 1.17 7.47
CA ALA A 212 15.61 0.30 7.06
C ALA A 212 14.25 0.77 7.62
N ILE A 213 14.20 1.17 8.90
CA ILE A 213 12.99 1.72 9.53
C ILE A 213 12.59 3.04 8.84
N MET A 214 13.54 3.94 8.60
CA MET A 214 13.26 5.21 7.91
C MET A 214 12.82 5.02 6.45
N CYS A 215 13.34 4.00 5.77
CA CYS A 215 13.00 3.68 4.39
C CYS A 215 11.61 3.05 4.27
N SER A 216 11.29 2.10 5.17
CA SER A 216 9.96 1.48 5.21
C SER A 216 8.88 2.47 5.66
N ALA A 217 9.22 3.37 6.60
CA ALA A 217 8.35 4.43 7.11
C ALA A 217 6.93 3.92 7.40
N ASP A 218 6.83 2.83 8.17
CA ASP A 218 5.53 2.26 8.53
C ASP A 218 4.71 3.27 9.33
N MET A 219 3.56 3.65 8.79
CA MET A 219 2.65 4.67 9.33
C MET A 219 1.45 4.06 10.08
N ALA A 220 1.51 2.77 10.42
CA ALA A 220 0.49 2.15 11.27
C ALA A 220 0.31 2.93 12.58
N LEU A 221 -0.93 3.10 13.01
CA LEU A 221 -1.23 3.74 14.29
C LEU A 221 -1.06 2.73 15.42
N GLU A 222 -0.32 3.12 16.45
CA GLU A 222 -0.12 2.32 17.65
C GLU A 222 -0.95 2.82 18.84
N GLY A 223 -1.36 1.89 19.69
CA GLY A 223 -2.28 2.10 20.79
C GLY A 223 -1.64 2.23 22.16
N LEU A 224 -2.46 2.13 23.20
CA LEU A 224 -2.02 2.04 24.59
C LEU A 224 -1.25 0.73 24.79
N GLU A 225 -0.18 0.78 25.58
CA GLU A 225 0.59 -0.40 25.97
C GLU A 225 -0.29 -1.52 26.54
N THR A 226 0.16 -2.75 26.32
CA THR A 226 -0.46 -3.97 26.87
C THR A 226 0.52 -4.83 27.66
N THR A 227 1.82 -4.53 27.56
CA THR A 227 2.92 -5.35 28.10
C THR A 227 3.88 -4.59 29.00
N PHE A 228 3.72 -3.27 29.19
CA PHE A 228 4.62 -2.52 30.06
C PHE A 228 4.37 -2.89 31.53
N PRO A 229 5.41 -3.20 32.33
CA PRO A 229 5.22 -3.58 33.74
C PRO A 229 4.60 -2.49 34.62
N ASP A 230 4.79 -1.22 34.26
CA ASP A 230 4.36 -0.06 35.03
C ASP A 230 3.04 0.57 34.52
N HIS A 231 2.50 0.08 33.42
CA HIS A 231 1.31 0.59 32.74
C HIS A 231 1.27 2.12 32.63
N ASN A 232 2.40 2.71 32.25
CA ASN A 232 2.60 4.16 32.30
C ASN A 232 1.79 4.99 31.29
N GLY A 233 0.96 4.35 30.47
CA GLY A 233 0.15 5.05 29.46
C GLY A 233 0.84 5.27 28.12
N GLY A 234 2.04 4.71 27.91
CA GLY A 234 2.77 4.76 26.64
C GLY A 234 2.19 3.84 25.55
N SER A 235 2.92 3.72 24.44
CA SER A 235 2.68 2.71 23.38
C SER A 235 3.79 1.68 23.41
N ASP A 236 3.43 0.39 23.30
CA ASP A 236 4.37 -0.72 23.08
C ASP A 236 4.22 -1.36 21.69
N GLY A 237 3.38 -0.75 20.83
CA GLY A 237 3.18 -1.14 19.43
C GLY A 237 2.32 -2.39 19.21
N TRP A 238 1.98 -3.16 20.24
CA TRP A 238 1.16 -4.37 20.08
C TRP A 238 -0.31 -4.05 19.75
N ASP A 239 -1.03 -5.05 19.20
CA ASP A 239 -2.43 -4.93 18.70
C ASP A 239 -2.63 -3.97 17.50
N SER A 240 -1.57 -3.26 17.10
CA SER A 240 -1.55 -2.43 15.90
C SER A 240 -1.68 -3.27 14.63
N LYS A 241 -2.33 -2.70 13.62
CA LYS A 241 -2.55 -3.36 12.32
C LYS A 241 -1.64 -2.75 11.27
N HIS A 242 -0.84 -3.60 10.65
CA HIS A 242 0.15 -3.26 9.64
C HIS A 242 -0.27 -3.85 8.30
N ILE A 243 0.11 -3.20 7.20
CA ILE A 243 -0.03 -3.76 5.85
C ILE A 243 1.33 -4.29 5.44
N CYS A 244 1.47 -5.62 5.45
CA CYS A 244 2.73 -6.30 5.16
C CYS A 244 2.64 -7.03 3.82
N ARG A 245 3.78 -7.31 3.19
CA ARG A 245 3.83 -8.32 2.12
C ARG A 245 3.47 -9.69 2.71
N ASP A 246 2.82 -10.53 1.91
CA ASP A 246 2.61 -11.93 2.24
C ASP A 246 3.98 -12.62 2.37
N TYR A 247 4.38 -12.85 3.61
CA TYR A 247 5.71 -13.37 3.93
C TYR A 247 5.95 -14.75 3.31
N SER A 248 4.89 -15.56 3.17
CA SER A 248 5.01 -16.89 2.54
C SER A 248 5.37 -16.80 1.06
N GLN A 249 4.82 -15.80 0.34
CA GLN A 249 5.17 -15.57 -1.06
C GLN A 249 6.60 -15.08 -1.20
N VAL A 250 7.05 -14.22 -0.28
CA VAL A 250 8.43 -13.74 -0.24
C VAL A 250 9.40 -14.91 -0.01
N ILE A 251 9.18 -15.74 1.01
CA ILE A 251 10.01 -16.91 1.29
C ILE A 251 10.05 -17.85 0.08
N ASN A 252 8.90 -18.23 -0.47
CA ASN A 252 8.82 -19.14 -1.62
C ASN A 252 9.60 -18.62 -2.84
N TYR A 253 9.52 -17.31 -3.12
CA TYR A 253 10.28 -16.70 -4.20
C TYR A 253 11.78 -16.76 -3.94
N LEU A 254 12.22 -16.36 -2.75
CA LEU A 254 13.66 -16.33 -2.41
C LEU A 254 14.29 -17.72 -2.47
N GLU A 255 13.54 -18.75 -2.07
CA GLU A 255 13.99 -20.13 -2.23
C GLU A 255 14.10 -20.55 -3.69
N ASP A 256 13.15 -20.17 -4.57
CA ASP A 256 13.21 -20.53 -6.00
C ASP A 256 14.44 -19.94 -6.71
N VAL A 257 14.86 -18.73 -6.32
CA VAL A 257 16.00 -18.02 -6.93
C VAL A 257 17.31 -18.17 -6.17
N ARG A 258 17.36 -19.02 -5.15
CA ARG A 258 18.51 -19.12 -4.23
C ARG A 258 19.82 -19.50 -4.91
N ALA A 259 20.91 -18.92 -4.43
CA ALA A 259 22.25 -19.20 -4.93
C ALA A 259 22.85 -20.50 -4.37
N TYR A 260 22.35 -20.97 -3.22
CA TYR A 260 22.80 -22.15 -2.48
C TYR A 260 21.72 -22.60 -1.47
N ASP A 261 21.96 -23.67 -0.71
CA ASP A 261 20.92 -24.39 0.05
C ASP A 261 21.02 -24.25 1.60
N ASP A 262 21.95 -23.45 2.13
CA ASP A 262 22.11 -23.33 3.59
C ASP A 262 20.94 -22.55 4.23
N GLN A 263 20.67 -22.81 5.51
CA GLN A 263 19.62 -22.13 6.28
C GLN A 263 20.10 -21.84 7.70
N GLN A 264 21.31 -21.30 7.83
CA GLN A 264 21.87 -20.89 9.11
C GLN A 264 22.01 -19.37 9.12
N ILE A 265 21.33 -18.73 10.08
CA ILE A 265 21.39 -17.26 10.25
C ILE A 265 22.66 -16.80 10.99
N TYR A 266 23.33 -17.73 11.68
CA TYR A 266 24.50 -17.54 12.55
C TYR A 266 25.74 -18.25 11.99
#